data_AF-A0A1V4AMH5-F1
#
_entry.id   AF-A0A1V4AMH5-F1
#
_cell.length_a   1.000
_cell.length_b   1.000
_cell.length_c   1.000
_cell.angle_alpha   90.00
_cell.angle_beta   90.00
_cell.angle_gamma   90.00
#
_symmetry.space_group_name_H-M   'P 1'
#
loop_
_entity.id
_entity.type
_entity.pdbx_description
1 polymer ?
#
loop_
_entity_poly.entity_id
_entity_poly.type
_entity_poly.pdbx_seq_one_letter_code
_entity_poly.pdbx_strand_id
1 'polypeptide(L)'
;MLLFLFLFSGGWILLMPLFLMMIVFCGGIFLAGASARGLTKAPRQIWDMLFDARVRANLTLCHAACNVLRRNGWPGLTGSASAAGFFIDGIDDENAVYEASVQALARLKNGEKSLRILPESPLFRVIAMGLSALSLVVLLAAAGSANAVSVVAAVVLSWFVAPYVAPFAQGIALSGSDVTGLQVQGAAFRVLTATALGGRFSSVERGVEVSTAAENVIEAEIVED
;
A
#
# COMPACT_ATOMS: atom_id res chain seq x y z
N MET A 1 15.35 -22.88 -30.42
CA MET A 1 14.45 -24.01 -30.76
C MET A 1 13.62 -24.47 -29.56
N LEU A 2 14.21 -24.76 -28.40
CA LEU A 2 13.49 -25.08 -27.15
C LEU A 2 12.51 -23.97 -26.68
N LEU A 3 12.91 -22.70 -26.77
CA LEU A 3 12.02 -21.55 -26.46
C LEU A 3 10.79 -21.47 -27.38
N PHE A 4 10.98 -21.85 -28.65
CA PHE A 4 9.94 -21.81 -29.69
C PHE A 4 8.96 -22.97 -29.54
N LEU A 5 9.45 -24.16 -29.20
CA LEU A 5 8.63 -25.32 -28.85
C LEU A 5 7.86 -25.11 -27.55
N PHE A 6 8.46 -24.44 -26.57
CA PHE A 6 7.82 -24.06 -25.31
C PHE A 6 6.70 -23.01 -25.50
N LEU A 7 6.90 -22.05 -26.41
CA LEU A 7 5.88 -21.07 -26.83
C LEU A 7 4.69 -21.71 -27.56
N PHE A 8 4.84 -22.91 -28.14
CA PHE A 8 3.78 -23.58 -28.89
C PHE A 8 3.17 -24.81 -28.19
N SER A 9 3.80 -25.34 -27.13
CA SER A 9 3.35 -26.56 -26.43
C SER A 9 2.21 -26.36 -25.42
N GLY A 10 1.64 -25.14 -25.32
CA GLY A 10 0.65 -24.82 -24.29
C GLY A 10 1.22 -24.66 -22.88
N GLY A 11 2.52 -24.91 -22.66
CA GLY A 11 3.20 -24.67 -21.38
C GLY A 11 3.22 -23.20 -20.97
N TRP A 12 3.09 -22.29 -21.93
CA TRP A 12 2.92 -20.86 -21.68
C TRP A 12 1.56 -20.50 -21.09
N ILE A 13 0.52 -21.35 -21.16
CA ILE A 13 -0.76 -21.11 -20.49
C ILE A 13 -0.58 -21.14 -18.96
N LEU A 14 0.32 -21.99 -18.47
CA LEU A 14 0.71 -22.06 -17.04
C LEU A 14 1.56 -20.86 -16.61
N LEU A 15 2.36 -20.28 -17.51
CA LEU A 15 3.19 -19.08 -17.23
C LEU A 15 2.51 -17.75 -17.60
N MET A 16 1.43 -17.79 -18.38
CA MET A 16 0.60 -16.65 -18.75
C MET A 16 0.12 -15.86 -17.54
N PRO A 17 -0.46 -16.47 -16.50
CA PRO A 17 -0.87 -15.73 -15.30
C PRO A 17 0.33 -15.14 -14.56
N LEU A 18 1.50 -15.79 -14.56
CA LEU A 18 2.72 -15.27 -13.95
C LEU A 18 3.27 -14.05 -14.73
N PHE A 19 3.29 -14.13 -16.06
CA PHE A 19 3.71 -13.04 -16.94
C PHE A 19 2.74 -11.87 -16.90
N LEU A 20 1.44 -12.15 -16.79
CA LEU A 20 0.39 -11.16 -16.63
C LEU A 20 0.47 -10.49 -15.25
N MET A 21 0.72 -11.27 -14.20
CA MET A 21 1.00 -10.75 -12.87
C MET A 21 2.22 -9.83 -12.90
N MET A 22 3.27 -10.20 -13.63
CA MET A 22 4.46 -9.36 -13.82
C MET A 22 4.11 -8.06 -14.58
N ILE A 23 3.26 -8.08 -15.61
CA ILE A 23 2.82 -6.87 -16.34
C ILE A 23 1.90 -5.99 -15.47
N VAL A 24 1.01 -6.58 -14.68
CA VAL A 24 0.12 -5.85 -13.77
C VAL A 24 0.91 -5.23 -12.62
N PHE A 25 1.87 -5.97 -12.04
CA PHE A 25 2.75 -5.43 -11.01
C PHE A 25 3.69 -4.37 -11.60
N CYS A 26 4.43 -4.67 -12.67
CA CYS A 26 5.37 -3.70 -13.26
C CYS A 26 4.66 -2.48 -13.86
N GLY A 27 3.53 -2.67 -14.55
CA GLY A 27 2.76 -1.58 -15.18
C GLY A 27 1.92 -0.79 -14.17
N GLY A 28 1.30 -1.46 -13.21
CA GLY A 28 0.53 -0.82 -12.15
C GLY A 28 1.40 -0.03 -11.17
N ILE A 29 2.61 -0.51 -10.90
CA ILE A 29 3.57 0.23 -10.07
C ILE A 29 4.13 1.44 -10.83
N PHE A 30 4.33 1.34 -12.15
CA PHE A 30 4.80 2.46 -12.97
C PHE A 30 3.75 3.57 -13.15
N LEU A 31 2.46 3.23 -13.26
CA LEU A 31 1.38 4.21 -13.43
C LEU A 31 0.77 4.73 -12.12
N ALA A 32 0.86 4.02 -11.00
CA ALA A 32 0.32 4.46 -9.70
C ALA A 32 1.13 5.60 -9.05
N GLY A 33 2.04 6.25 -9.79
CA GLY A 33 2.86 7.37 -9.30
C GLY A 33 3.88 6.97 -8.24
N ALA A 34 4.05 5.68 -7.98
CA ALA A 34 4.98 5.21 -6.98
C ALA A 34 6.40 5.37 -7.52
N SER A 35 7.19 6.17 -6.81
CA SER A 35 8.62 6.28 -7.02
C SER A 35 9.29 4.89 -7.05
N ALA A 36 10.56 4.80 -7.44
CA ALA A 36 11.30 3.54 -7.48
C ALA A 36 11.26 2.71 -6.17
N ARG A 37 10.79 3.27 -5.04
CA ARG A 37 10.44 2.53 -3.81
C ARG A 37 9.18 1.69 -3.89
N GLY A 38 8.13 2.15 -4.57
CA GLY A 38 6.88 1.38 -4.70
C GLY A 38 7.13 -0.01 -5.28
N LEU A 39 8.07 -0.12 -6.22
CA LEU A 39 8.41 -1.37 -6.87
C LEU A 39 9.13 -2.38 -5.96
N THR A 40 9.85 -1.89 -4.95
CA THR A 40 10.66 -2.74 -4.04
C THR A 40 10.01 -2.94 -2.69
N LYS A 41 9.31 -1.93 -2.16
CA LYS A 41 8.64 -1.98 -0.85
C LYS A 41 7.19 -2.44 -0.91
N ALA A 42 6.47 -2.25 -2.03
CA ALA A 42 5.06 -2.68 -2.10
C ALA A 42 4.87 -4.19 -1.85
N PRO A 43 5.69 -5.12 -2.40
CA PRO A 43 5.51 -6.54 -2.11
C PRO A 43 5.65 -6.85 -0.61
N ARG A 44 6.64 -6.24 0.04
CA ARG A 44 6.87 -6.40 1.49
C ARG A 44 5.74 -5.76 2.29
N GLN A 45 5.29 -4.56 1.92
CA GLN A 45 4.19 -3.89 2.61
C GLN A 45 2.85 -4.62 2.42
N ILE A 46 2.58 -5.21 1.25
CA ILE A 46 1.41 -6.08 1.02
C ILE A 46 1.51 -7.30 1.94
N TRP A 47 2.68 -7.95 1.99
CA TRP A 47 2.91 -9.09 2.85
C TRP A 47 2.69 -8.75 4.34
N ASP A 48 3.34 -7.70 4.80
CA ASP A 48 3.25 -7.22 6.18
C ASP A 48 1.81 -6.82 6.53
N MET A 49 1.09 -6.16 5.62
CA MET A 49 -0.33 -5.84 5.80
C MET A 49 -1.20 -7.10 5.95
N LEU A 50 -0.96 -8.14 5.15
CA LEU A 50 -1.75 -9.38 5.19
C LEU A 50 -1.52 -10.15 6.50
N PHE A 51 -0.28 -10.20 6.99
CA PHE A 51 0.10 -11.10 8.09
C PHE A 51 0.31 -10.40 9.44
N ASP A 52 0.56 -9.09 9.47
CA ASP A 52 0.83 -8.33 10.69
C ASP A 52 -0.33 -7.39 11.05
N ALA A 53 -1.00 -7.69 12.16
CA ALA A 53 -2.09 -6.87 12.69
C ALA A 53 -1.62 -5.47 13.12
N ARG A 54 -0.37 -5.33 13.60
CA ARG A 54 0.24 -4.06 14.00
C ARG A 54 0.44 -3.17 12.78
N VAL A 55 0.94 -3.72 11.68
CA VAL A 55 1.11 -3.00 10.42
C VAL A 55 -0.24 -2.54 9.88
N ARG A 56 -1.29 -3.36 9.94
CA ARG A 56 -2.65 -2.92 9.57
C ARG A 56 -3.15 -1.78 10.46
N ALA A 57 -2.93 -1.85 11.77
CA ALA A 57 -3.35 -0.78 12.70
C ALA A 57 -2.63 0.54 12.41
N ASN A 58 -1.32 0.49 12.18
CA ASN A 58 -0.52 1.67 11.81
C ASN A 58 -0.90 2.21 10.43
N LEU A 59 -1.21 1.34 9.46
CA LEU A 59 -1.68 1.76 8.14
C LEU A 59 -3.05 2.42 8.22
N THR A 60 -3.95 1.89 9.04
CA THR A 60 -5.25 2.51 9.34
C THR A 60 -5.08 3.90 9.95
N LEU A 61 -4.16 4.05 10.90
CA LEU A 61 -3.86 5.36 11.50
C LEU A 61 -3.23 6.33 10.48
N CYS A 62 -2.32 5.84 9.63
CA CYS A 62 -1.72 6.61 8.54
C CYS A 62 -2.78 7.16 7.58
N HIS A 63 -3.71 6.32 7.11
CA HIS A 63 -4.83 6.74 6.25
C HIS A 63 -5.70 7.80 6.94
N ALA A 64 -5.98 7.62 8.23
CA ALA A 64 -6.76 8.58 9.01
C ALA A 64 -6.03 9.91 9.20
N ALA A 65 -4.72 9.89 9.46
CA ALA A 65 -3.88 11.08 9.57
C ALA A 65 -3.84 11.85 8.23
N CYS A 66 -3.65 11.16 7.09
CA CYS A 66 -3.71 11.77 5.76
C CYS A 66 -5.07 12.42 5.50
N ASN A 67 -6.17 11.78 5.92
CA ASN A 67 -7.51 12.35 5.79
C ASN A 67 -7.72 13.59 6.67
N VAL A 68 -7.13 13.65 7.86
CA VAL A 68 -7.14 14.84 8.71
C VAL A 68 -6.32 15.95 8.07
N LEU A 69 -5.08 15.67 7.64
CA LEU A 69 -4.22 16.63 6.94
C LEU A 69 -4.88 17.21 5.69
N ARG A 70 -5.56 16.37 4.91
CA ARG A 70 -6.34 16.81 3.74
C ARG A 70 -7.43 17.80 4.08
N ARG A 71 -8.12 17.62 5.20
CA ARG A 71 -9.13 18.58 5.69
C ARG A 71 -8.50 19.87 6.20
N ASN A 72 -7.25 19.80 6.66
CA ASN A 72 -6.46 20.95 7.11
C ASN A 72 -5.71 21.66 5.95
N GLY A 73 -5.98 21.29 4.69
CA GLY A 73 -5.43 21.99 3.52
C GLY A 73 -4.25 21.31 2.83
N TRP A 74 -3.91 20.07 3.19
CA TRP A 74 -2.82 19.31 2.58
C TRP A 74 -3.35 18.19 1.65
N PRO A 75 -3.71 18.48 0.39
CA PRO A 75 -4.23 17.49 -0.54
C PRO A 75 -3.14 16.54 -1.05
N GLY A 76 -3.53 15.33 -1.48
CA GLY A 76 -2.63 14.45 -2.21
C GLY A 76 -1.61 13.67 -1.36
N LEU A 77 -1.70 13.73 -0.03
CA LEU A 77 -0.76 13.02 0.84
C LEU A 77 -1.09 11.53 0.93
N THR A 78 -0.05 10.72 0.82
CA THR A 78 -0.10 9.26 0.99
C THR A 78 0.99 8.81 1.97
N GLY A 79 1.00 7.53 2.31
CA GLY A 79 2.02 7.02 3.20
C GLY A 79 2.14 5.50 3.19
N SER A 80 3.14 5.04 3.93
CA SER A 80 3.41 3.63 4.17
C SER A 80 3.50 3.33 5.66
N ALA A 81 3.25 2.08 6.06
CA ALA A 81 3.25 1.69 7.47
C ALA A 81 4.17 0.50 7.73
N SER A 82 4.69 0.45 8.95
CA SER A 82 5.49 -0.63 9.51
C SER A 82 4.95 -1.00 10.90
N ALA A 83 5.54 -2.00 11.57
CA ALA A 83 5.15 -2.35 12.93
C ALA A 83 5.48 -1.24 13.95
N ALA A 84 6.53 -0.45 13.70
CA ALA A 84 6.98 0.63 14.57
C ALA A 84 6.18 1.93 14.37
N GLY A 85 5.53 2.12 13.22
CA GLY A 85 4.83 3.36 12.94
C GLY A 85 4.43 3.51 11.47
N PHE A 86 4.44 4.73 10.96
CA PHE A 86 4.15 5.01 9.56
C PHE A 86 4.88 6.25 9.06
N PHE A 87 4.97 6.39 7.74
CA PHE A 87 5.63 7.49 7.05
C PHE A 87 4.61 8.16 6.12
N ILE A 88 4.52 9.50 6.17
CA ILE A 88 3.70 10.29 5.24
C ILE A 88 4.62 10.97 4.24
N ASP A 89 4.39 10.72 2.96
CA ASP A 89 5.18 11.24 1.85
C ASP A 89 4.75 12.68 1.51
N GLY A 90 5.72 13.55 1.17
CA GLY A 90 5.45 14.86 0.56
C GLY A 90 5.07 16.00 1.51
N ILE A 91 5.24 15.80 2.81
CA ILE A 91 5.06 16.84 3.83
C ILE A 91 6.30 16.95 4.72
N ASP A 92 6.71 18.17 5.02
CA ASP A 92 7.91 18.46 5.82
C ASP A 92 7.54 19.02 7.22
N ASP A 93 6.26 19.31 7.47
CA ASP A 93 5.76 19.86 8.74
C ASP A 93 5.47 18.75 9.76
N GLU A 94 6.45 18.51 10.63
CA GLU A 94 6.38 17.49 11.70
C GLU A 94 5.22 17.73 12.67
N ASN A 95 4.97 18.98 13.04
CA ASN A 95 3.94 19.34 14.01
C ASN A 95 2.55 19.09 13.42
N ALA A 96 2.33 19.51 12.17
CA ALA A 96 1.07 19.25 11.47
C ALA A 96 0.80 17.73 11.36
N VAL A 97 1.83 16.94 11.03
CA VAL A 97 1.70 15.48 10.97
C VAL A 97 1.42 14.87 12.35
N TYR A 98 2.13 15.31 13.39
CA TYR A 98 1.93 14.82 14.75
C TYR A 98 0.51 15.12 15.24
N GLU A 99 0.06 16.37 15.16
CA GLU A 99 -1.28 16.80 15.58
C GLU A 99 -2.37 16.06 14.80
N ALA A 100 -2.20 15.92 13.48
CA ALA A 100 -3.14 15.18 12.66
C ALA A 100 -3.19 13.70 13.04
N SER A 101 -2.06 13.10 13.41
CA SER A 101 -1.97 11.70 13.85
C SER A 101 -2.67 11.49 15.19
N VAL A 102 -2.44 12.37 16.16
CA VAL A 102 -3.11 12.33 17.47
C VAL A 102 -4.63 12.53 17.30
N GLN A 103 -5.04 13.52 16.51
CA GLN A 103 -6.46 13.78 16.22
C GLN A 103 -7.11 12.60 15.49
N ALA A 104 -6.43 12.03 14.50
CA ALA A 104 -6.90 10.86 13.77
C ALA A 104 -7.08 9.64 14.70
N LEU A 105 -6.10 9.38 15.57
CA LEU A 105 -6.16 8.30 16.54
C LEU A 105 -7.36 8.47 17.48
N ALA A 106 -7.55 9.66 18.05
CA ALA A 106 -8.67 9.94 18.94
C ALA A 106 -10.03 9.69 18.25
N ARG A 107 -10.18 10.11 16.99
CA ARG A 107 -11.41 9.92 16.22
C ARG A 107 -11.65 8.46 15.84
N LEU A 108 -10.58 7.72 15.51
CA LEU A 108 -10.65 6.29 15.28
C LEU A 108 -11.06 5.52 16.54
N LYS A 109 -10.50 5.87 17.71
CA LYS A 109 -10.90 5.31 19.02
C LYS A 109 -12.36 5.63 19.34
N ASN A 110 -12.85 6.81 18.95
CA ASN A 110 -14.26 7.20 19.06
C ASN A 110 -15.18 6.53 18.00
N GLY A 111 -14.65 5.63 17.16
CA GLY A 111 -15.46 4.82 16.25
C GLY A 111 -15.67 5.42 14.85
N GLU A 112 -14.97 6.51 14.48
CA GLU A 112 -15.09 7.10 13.14
C GLU A 112 -14.38 6.25 12.07
N LYS A 113 -15.07 5.23 11.56
CA LYS A 113 -14.53 4.24 10.61
C LYS A 113 -14.25 4.81 9.21
N SER A 114 -14.88 5.93 8.83
CA SER A 114 -14.72 6.53 7.50
C SER A 114 -13.30 7.07 7.25
N LEU A 115 -12.57 7.44 8.30
CA LEU A 115 -11.20 7.97 8.22
C LEU A 115 -10.19 6.95 7.70
N ARG A 116 -10.49 5.65 7.80
CA ARG A 116 -9.60 4.56 7.38
C ARG A 116 -9.46 4.45 5.86
N ILE A 117 -10.39 5.05 5.11
CA ILE A 117 -10.44 4.96 3.65
C ILE A 117 -9.69 6.16 3.06
N LEU A 118 -8.57 5.89 2.39
CA LEU A 118 -7.78 6.86 1.64
C LEU A 118 -7.84 6.48 0.14
N PRO A 119 -8.69 7.14 -0.67
CA PRO A 119 -8.89 6.79 -2.09
C PRO A 119 -7.60 6.81 -2.93
N GLU A 120 -6.63 7.61 -2.51
CA GLU A 120 -5.36 7.83 -3.22
C GLU A 120 -4.27 6.83 -2.81
N SER A 121 -4.57 5.88 -1.91
CA SER A 121 -3.58 4.90 -1.43
C SER A 121 -3.02 4.04 -2.57
N PRO A 122 -1.71 4.16 -2.87
CA PRO A 122 -1.09 3.44 -3.99
C PRO A 122 -1.06 1.93 -3.73
N LEU A 123 -0.88 1.50 -2.48
CA LEU A 123 -0.90 0.10 -2.06
C LEU A 123 -2.21 -0.59 -2.47
N PHE A 124 -3.34 0.01 -2.07
CA PHE A 124 -4.66 -0.57 -2.34
C PHE A 124 -5.08 -0.45 -3.80
N ARG A 125 -4.56 0.54 -4.53
CA ARG A 125 -4.72 0.62 -5.98
C ARG A 125 -4.07 -0.57 -6.67
N VAL A 126 -2.82 -0.90 -6.33
CA VAL A 126 -2.11 -2.06 -6.89
C VAL A 126 -2.83 -3.37 -6.53
N ILE A 127 -3.26 -3.53 -5.28
CA ILE A 127 -4.04 -4.70 -4.85
C ILE A 127 -5.34 -4.81 -5.67
N ALA A 128 -6.08 -3.70 -5.83
CA ALA A 128 -7.34 -3.69 -6.58
C ALA A 128 -7.13 -3.99 -8.07
N MET A 129 -6.05 -3.49 -8.69
CA MET A 129 -5.67 -3.83 -10.07
C MET A 129 -5.40 -5.32 -10.23
N GLY A 130 -4.64 -5.91 -9.29
CA GLY A 130 -4.31 -7.33 -9.28
C GLY A 130 -5.55 -8.22 -9.12
N LEU A 131 -6.39 -7.92 -8.12
CA LEU A 131 -7.62 -8.66 -7.89
C LEU A 131 -8.58 -8.56 -9.09
N SER A 132 -8.77 -7.36 -9.63
CA SER A 132 -9.67 -7.14 -10.77
C SER A 132 -9.16 -7.85 -12.03
N ALA A 133 -7.85 -7.79 -12.30
CA ALA A 133 -7.25 -8.51 -13.42
C ALA A 133 -7.43 -10.03 -13.26
N LEU A 134 -7.17 -10.56 -12.07
CA LEU A 134 -7.33 -11.99 -11.79
C LEU A 134 -8.78 -12.43 -11.99
N SER A 135 -9.75 -11.70 -11.44
CA SER A 135 -11.17 -12.00 -11.60
C SER A 135 -11.60 -12.01 -13.07
N LEU A 136 -11.19 -11.01 -13.86
CA LEU A 136 -11.52 -10.93 -15.29
C LEU A 136 -10.89 -12.08 -16.09
N VAL A 137 -9.66 -12.46 -15.79
CA VAL A 137 -8.99 -13.59 -16.45
C VAL A 137 -9.66 -14.91 -16.12
N VAL A 138 -10.03 -15.13 -14.85
CA VAL A 138 -10.78 -16.32 -14.43
C VAL A 138 -12.14 -16.39 -15.16
N LEU A 139 -12.84 -15.26 -15.29
CA LEU A 139 -14.10 -15.20 -16.05
C LEU A 139 -13.91 -15.52 -17.53
N LEU A 140 -12.87 -14.98 -18.17
CA LEU A 140 -12.55 -15.28 -19.56
C LEU A 140 -12.22 -16.77 -19.77
N ALA A 141 -11.47 -17.36 -18.84
CA ALA A 141 -11.12 -18.78 -18.87
C ALA A 141 -12.38 -19.66 -18.69
N ALA A 142 -13.24 -19.33 -17.73
CA ALA A 142 -14.51 -20.02 -17.51
C ALA A 142 -15.45 -19.91 -18.72
N ALA A 143 -15.43 -18.78 -19.43
CA ALA A 143 -16.19 -18.56 -20.66
C ALA A 143 -15.56 -19.23 -21.91
N GLY A 144 -14.40 -19.90 -21.79
CA GLY A 144 -13.69 -20.50 -22.92
C GLY A 144 -13.14 -19.48 -23.93
N SER A 145 -13.04 -18.21 -23.54
CA SER A 145 -12.62 -17.09 -24.41
C SER A 145 -11.26 -16.50 -24.02
N ALA A 146 -10.55 -17.14 -23.09
CA ALA A 146 -9.20 -16.75 -22.70
C ALA A 146 -8.21 -16.99 -23.84
N ASN A 147 -7.70 -15.90 -24.40
CA ASN A 147 -6.58 -15.87 -25.34
C ASN A 147 -5.70 -14.66 -25.00
N ALA A 148 -4.54 -14.54 -25.66
CA ALA A 148 -3.59 -13.47 -25.35
C ALA A 148 -4.22 -12.06 -25.44
N VAL A 149 -5.09 -11.81 -26.42
CA VAL A 149 -5.71 -10.50 -26.64
C VAL A 149 -6.75 -10.22 -25.55
N SER A 150 -7.64 -11.17 -25.26
CA SER A 150 -8.68 -10.97 -24.24
C SER A 150 -8.07 -10.82 -22.84
N VAL A 151 -6.97 -11.51 -22.56
CA VAL A 151 -6.26 -11.40 -21.29
C VAL A 151 -5.52 -10.06 -21.17
N VAL A 152 -4.86 -9.57 -22.23
CA VAL A 152 -4.28 -8.22 -22.22
C VAL A 152 -5.36 -7.16 -22.04
N ALA A 153 -6.50 -7.30 -22.73
CA ALA A 153 -7.64 -6.41 -22.56
C ALA A 153 -8.18 -6.42 -21.13
N ALA A 154 -8.25 -7.59 -20.48
CA ALA A 154 -8.66 -7.72 -19.07
C ALA A 154 -7.70 -6.99 -18.12
N VAL A 155 -6.39 -7.05 -18.36
CA VAL A 155 -5.40 -6.29 -17.58
C VAL A 155 -5.61 -4.80 -17.74
N VAL A 156 -5.70 -4.33 -18.98
CA VAL A 156 -5.90 -2.90 -19.25
C VAL A 156 -7.20 -2.42 -18.62
N LEU A 157 -8.27 -3.21 -18.71
CA LEU A 157 -9.55 -2.88 -18.09
C LEU A 157 -9.44 -2.81 -16.55
N SER A 158 -8.64 -3.68 -15.94
CA SER A 158 -8.43 -3.68 -14.49
C SER A 158 -7.84 -2.36 -13.98
N TRP A 159 -7.09 -1.64 -14.81
CA TRP A 159 -6.50 -0.35 -14.47
C TRP A 159 -7.57 0.74 -14.27
N PHE A 160 -8.63 0.71 -15.08
CA PHE A 160 -9.75 1.63 -14.96
C PHE A 160 -10.70 1.26 -13.83
N VAL A 161 -10.83 -0.04 -13.53
CA VAL A 161 -11.70 -0.55 -12.47
C VAL A 161 -11.07 -0.34 -11.08
N ALA A 162 -9.74 -0.42 -10.96
CA ALA A 162 -9.06 -0.41 -9.68
C ALA A 162 -9.33 0.80 -8.77
N PRO A 163 -9.39 2.06 -9.25
CA PRO A 163 -9.72 3.20 -8.40
C PRO A 163 -11.09 3.09 -7.70
N TYR A 164 -12.04 2.39 -8.33
CA TYR A 164 -13.39 2.18 -7.77
C TYR A 164 -13.42 1.00 -6.79
N VAL A 165 -12.57 -0.01 -7.01
CA VAL A 165 -12.49 -1.20 -6.16
C VAL A 165 -11.59 -0.98 -4.93
N ALA A 166 -10.59 -0.10 -5.02
CA ALA A 166 -9.62 0.13 -3.94
C ALA A 166 -10.26 0.57 -2.60
N PRO A 167 -11.23 1.50 -2.55
CA PRO A 167 -11.91 1.86 -1.29
C PRO A 167 -12.62 0.68 -0.62
N PHE A 168 -13.17 -0.24 -1.42
CA PHE A 168 -13.83 -1.44 -0.91
C PHE A 168 -12.81 -2.43 -0.31
N ALA A 169 -11.69 -2.65 -1.01
CA ALA A 169 -10.58 -3.47 -0.51
C ALA A 169 -10.00 -2.93 0.80
N GLN A 170 -9.89 -1.61 0.92
CA GLN A 170 -9.51 -0.94 2.17
C GLN A 170 -10.52 -1.20 3.29
N GLY A 171 -11.82 -1.03 3.00
CA GLY A 171 -12.88 -1.27 3.95
C GLY A 171 -12.84 -2.67 4.54
N ILE A 172 -12.58 -3.69 3.73
CA ILE A 172 -12.45 -5.08 4.20
C ILE A 172 -11.16 -5.26 5.00
N ALA A 173 -10.02 -4.89 4.43
CA ALA A 173 -8.73 -5.24 5.01
C ALA A 173 -8.39 -4.44 6.27
N LEU A 174 -8.93 -3.23 6.41
CA LEU A 174 -8.71 -2.33 7.55
C LEU A 174 -9.90 -2.30 8.54
N SER A 175 -10.95 -3.10 8.32
CA SER A 175 -12.12 -3.14 9.23
C SER A 175 -11.75 -3.63 10.63
N GLY A 176 -10.90 -4.66 10.69
CA GLY A 176 -10.52 -5.38 11.91
C GLY A 176 -9.20 -4.95 12.54
N SER A 177 -8.57 -3.87 12.07
CA SER A 177 -7.34 -3.38 12.68
C SER A 177 -7.65 -2.70 14.01
N ASP A 178 -7.16 -3.28 15.11
CA ASP A 178 -7.33 -2.70 16.43
C ASP A 178 -6.34 -1.53 16.62
N VAL A 179 -6.88 -0.32 16.60
CA VAL A 179 -6.15 0.93 16.85
C VAL A 179 -6.31 1.41 18.30
N THR A 180 -7.09 0.71 19.12
CA THR A 180 -7.41 1.16 20.49
C THR A 180 -6.18 1.13 21.38
N GLY A 181 -5.33 0.10 21.26
CA GLY A 181 -4.06 -0.01 21.98
C GLY A 181 -2.89 0.74 21.33
N LEU A 182 -3.11 1.60 20.33
CA LEU A 182 -2.07 2.44 19.76
C LEU A 182 -1.90 3.74 20.56
N GLN A 183 -0.64 4.19 20.64
CA GLN A 183 -0.27 5.53 21.07
C GLN A 183 0.74 6.12 20.07
N VAL A 184 0.58 7.41 19.75
CA VAL A 184 1.54 8.17 18.93
C VAL A 184 2.63 8.70 19.84
N GLN A 185 3.88 8.37 19.56
CA GLN A 185 5.03 8.75 20.40
C GLN A 185 5.71 10.03 19.92
N GLY A 186 5.73 10.26 18.62
CA GLY A 186 6.36 11.44 18.04
C GLY A 186 6.32 11.42 16.52
N ALA A 187 6.67 12.54 15.92
CA ALA A 187 6.83 12.71 14.49
C ALA A 187 8.20 13.34 14.22
N ALA A 188 8.92 12.87 13.20
CA ALA A 188 10.23 13.40 12.82
C ALA A 188 10.36 13.43 11.31
N PHE A 189 10.87 14.53 10.78
CA PHE A 189 11.15 14.65 9.36
C PHE A 189 12.27 13.71 8.98
N ARG A 190 12.06 12.92 7.93
CA ARG A 190 13.08 12.03 7.39
C ARG A 190 13.18 12.15 5.89
N VAL A 191 14.43 12.27 5.44
CA VAL A 191 14.79 12.07 4.05
C VAL A 191 15.21 10.64 3.88
N LEU A 192 14.32 9.84 3.30
CA LEU A 192 14.62 8.45 3.00
C LEU A 192 15.28 8.39 1.63
N THR A 193 16.41 7.69 1.54
CA THR A 193 17.05 7.37 0.27
C THR A 193 16.89 5.89 0.02
N ALA A 194 16.19 5.52 -1.04
CA ALA A 194 16.06 4.13 -1.44
C ALA A 194 16.91 3.88 -2.66
N THR A 195 17.76 2.86 -2.57
CA THR A 195 18.59 2.38 -3.67
C THR A 195 18.05 1.05 -4.17
N ALA A 196 17.91 0.91 -5.48
CA ALA A 196 17.54 -0.33 -6.14
C ALA A 196 18.63 -0.76 -7.12
N LEU A 197 18.65 -2.06 -7.43
CA LEU A 197 19.55 -2.67 -8.43
C LEU A 197 21.03 -2.33 -8.20
N GLY A 198 21.53 -2.52 -6.97
CA GLY A 198 22.94 -2.26 -6.63
C GLY A 198 23.34 -0.79 -6.64
N GLY A 199 22.38 0.13 -6.47
CA GLY A 199 22.63 1.58 -6.42
C GLY A 199 22.45 2.32 -7.73
N ARG A 200 22.07 1.64 -8.82
CA ARG A 200 21.84 2.26 -10.13
C ARG A 200 20.59 3.14 -10.19
N PHE A 201 19.62 2.90 -9.33
CA PHE A 201 18.44 3.73 -9.17
C PHE A 201 18.37 4.20 -7.73
N SER A 202 18.39 5.51 -7.52
CA SER A 202 18.16 6.12 -6.21
C SER A 202 16.92 6.99 -6.26
N SER A 203 16.06 6.86 -5.25
CA SER A 203 14.89 7.72 -5.06
C SER A 203 14.96 8.34 -3.68
N VAL A 204 15.01 9.67 -3.65
CA VAL A 204 14.94 10.47 -2.45
C VAL A 204 13.49 10.88 -2.27
N GLU A 205 12.88 10.51 -1.15
CA GLU A 205 11.57 11.04 -0.76
C GLU A 205 11.71 11.71 0.58
N ARG A 206 11.02 12.83 0.69
CA ARG A 206 10.92 13.67 1.87
C ARG A 206 9.54 13.44 2.46
N GLY A 207 9.48 13.39 3.77
CA GLY A 207 8.26 13.10 4.48
C GLY A 207 8.50 13.06 5.97
N VAL A 208 7.44 12.80 6.72
CA VAL A 208 7.49 12.71 8.18
C VAL A 208 7.22 11.27 8.60
N GLU A 209 8.13 10.72 9.41
CA GLU A 209 7.94 9.44 10.07
C GLU A 209 7.26 9.66 11.43
N VAL A 210 6.22 8.89 11.70
CA VAL A 210 5.46 8.90 12.94
C VAL A 210 5.69 7.58 13.66
N SER A 211 6.21 7.65 14.88
CA SER A 211 6.45 6.50 15.74
C SER A 211 5.22 6.16 16.57
N THR A 212 4.94 4.87 16.73
CA THR A 212 3.79 4.36 17.50
C THR A 212 4.22 3.28 18.49
N ALA A 213 3.66 3.30 19.70
CA ALA A 213 3.84 2.24 20.69
C ALA A 213 2.53 1.51 20.96
N ALA A 214 2.62 0.31 21.53
CA ALA A 214 1.45 -0.33 22.14
C ALA A 214 1.28 0.23 23.56
N GLU A 215 0.04 0.49 23.97
CA GLU A 215 -0.33 1.08 25.27
C GLU A 215 0.22 0.30 26.49
N ASN A 216 0.64 -0.96 26.31
CA ASN A 216 1.22 -1.80 27.36
C ASN A 216 2.76 -1.91 27.33
N VAL A 217 3.46 -1.13 26.49
CA VAL A 217 4.92 -1.09 26.50
C VAL A 217 5.34 0.16 27.26
N ILE A 218 5.38 0.03 28.59
CA ILE A 218 6.26 0.86 29.41
C ILE A 218 7.66 0.50 28.95
N GLU A 219 8.29 1.35 28.15
CA GLU A 219 9.73 1.25 27.93
C GLU A 219 10.39 1.31 29.31
N ALA A 220 11.01 0.20 29.70
CA ALA A 220 11.97 0.21 30.79
C ALA A 220 13.13 1.10 30.34
N GLU A 221 13.04 2.37 30.66
CA GLU A 221 14.16 3.30 30.66
C GLU A 221 15.21 2.69 31.60
N ILE A 222 16.24 2.08 31.00
CA ILE A 222 17.43 1.65 31.72
C ILE A 222 18.16 2.93 32.09
N VAL A 223 17.90 3.43 33.30
CA VAL A 223 18.78 4.37 33.99
C VAL A 223 20.02 3.57 34.37
N GLU A 224 21.10 3.70 33.60
CA GLU A 224 22.44 3.38 34.09
C GLU A 224 22.95 4.60 34.85
N ASP A 225 23.09 4.43 36.17
CA ASP A 225 23.77 5.33 37.12
C ASP A 225 25.28 5.47 36.82
#